data_AF-A0A917YLS4-F1
#
_entry.id   AF-A0A917YLS4-F1
#
_cell.length_a   1.000
_cell.length_b   1.000
_cell.length_c   1.000
_cell.angle_alpha   90.00
_cell.angle_beta   90.00
_cell.angle_gamma   90.00
#
_symmetry.space_group_name_H-M   'P 1'
#
loop_
_entity.id
_entity.type
_entity.pdbx_description
1 polymer ?
#
loop_
_entity_poly.entity_id
_entity_poly.type
_entity_poly.pdbx_seq_one_letter_code
_entity_poly.pdbx_strand_id
1 'polypeptide(L)'
;MACDRHRAKSRSADSPTWKDETRVYRLQTDDGQRIIGRRVPPTWVATTLADDALKLTAAQVHALTLDGKTVVRLSEGMELHRSRVMGVNRIELSGFTEAAKDRLKADGFISEIIS
;
A
#
# COMPACT_ATOMS: atom_id res chain seq x y z
N MET A 1 23.85 -47.52 38.61
CA MET A 1 24.74 -46.50 38.02
C MET A 1 25.07 -46.94 36.59
N ALA A 2 24.31 -46.48 35.60
CA ALA A 2 24.54 -46.58 34.15
C ALA A 2 23.44 -45.69 33.53
N CYS A 3 23.77 -44.47 33.11
CA CYS A 3 24.16 -44.11 31.73
C CYS A 3 22.95 -44.17 30.79
N ASP A 4 22.28 -43.03 30.61
CA ASP A 4 21.39 -42.83 29.47
C ASP A 4 21.73 -41.51 28.79
N ARG A 5 22.28 -41.64 27.57
CA ARG A 5 22.75 -40.55 26.72
C ARG A 5 21.60 -40.09 25.82
N HIS A 6 21.33 -38.79 25.89
CA HIS A 6 21.02 -37.88 24.78
C HIS A 6 20.02 -38.35 23.71
N ARG A 7 18.85 -37.69 23.69
CA ARG A 7 18.32 -37.13 22.43
C ARG A 7 17.54 -35.84 22.71
N ALA A 8 18.21 -34.70 22.59
CA ALA A 8 17.55 -33.40 22.53
C ALA A 8 16.73 -33.36 21.23
N LYS A 9 15.40 -33.43 21.34
CA LYS A 9 14.50 -33.04 20.24
C LYS A 9 14.51 -31.52 20.18
N SER A 10 15.20 -30.98 19.18
CA SER A 10 14.99 -29.61 18.72
C SER A 10 13.52 -29.44 18.33
N ARG A 11 12.73 -28.84 19.22
CA ARG A 11 11.41 -28.33 18.85
C ARG A 11 11.65 -27.04 18.08
N SER A 12 11.34 -27.08 16.79
CA SER A 12 11.30 -25.92 15.91
C SER A 12 10.47 -24.81 16.57
N ALA A 13 11.08 -23.65 16.75
CA ALA A 13 10.44 -22.46 17.25
C ALA A 13 9.64 -21.79 16.12
N ASP A 14 8.62 -22.46 15.59
CA ASP A 14 7.53 -21.77 14.90
C ASP A 14 6.50 -21.39 15.97
N SER A 15 6.78 -20.28 16.65
CA SER A 15 5.82 -19.68 17.58
C SER A 15 4.81 -18.87 16.77
N PRO A 16 3.50 -19.20 16.81
CA PRO A 16 2.51 -18.50 16.00
C PRO A 16 2.26 -17.08 16.54
N THR A 17 2.17 -16.11 15.64
CA THR A 17 2.21 -14.64 15.86
C THR A 17 0.96 -14.03 16.53
N TRP A 18 0.27 -14.76 17.42
CA TRP A 18 -0.99 -14.32 18.06
C TRP A 18 -0.87 -13.08 18.96
N LYS A 19 0.35 -12.60 19.26
CA LYS A 19 0.58 -11.57 20.28
C LYS A 19 0.13 -10.16 19.87
N ASP A 20 -0.08 -9.89 18.58
CA ASP A 20 -0.40 -8.53 18.10
C ASP A 20 -1.91 -8.30 17.90
N GLU A 21 -2.67 -9.35 17.60
CA GLU A 21 -4.10 -9.26 17.23
C GLU A 21 -5.02 -8.80 18.38
N THR A 22 -4.59 -8.95 19.63
CA THR A 22 -5.35 -8.59 20.84
C THR A 22 -4.83 -7.32 21.54
N ARG A 23 -3.77 -6.69 21.04
CA ARG A 23 -3.19 -5.51 21.68
C ARG A 23 -4.00 -4.25 21.37
N VAL A 24 -4.29 -3.51 22.43
CA VAL A 24 -4.88 -2.17 22.34
C VAL A 24 -3.76 -1.15 22.51
N TYR A 25 -3.65 -0.26 21.53
CA TYR A 25 -2.69 0.83 21.47
C TYR A 25 -3.39 2.14 21.81
N ARG A 26 -2.68 3.01 22.53
CA ARG A 26 -3.08 4.40 22.77
C ARG A 26 -2.05 5.30 22.11
N LEU A 27 -2.49 6.12 21.15
CA LEU A 27 -1.69 7.17 20.53
C LEU A 27 -2.14 8.50 21.10
N GLN A 28 -1.18 9.36 21.46
CA GLN A 28 -1.44 10.72 21.88
C GLN A 28 -0.57 11.65 21.03
N THR A 29 -1.19 12.67 20.45
CA THR A 29 -0.51 13.72 19.69
C THR A 29 -0.04 14.83 20.64
N ASP A 30 0.91 15.66 20.19
CA ASP A 30 1.51 16.72 21.01
C ASP A 30 0.51 17.81 21.43
N ASP A 31 -0.54 18.02 20.64
CA ASP A 31 -1.69 18.89 20.95
C ASP A 31 -2.70 18.23 21.92
N GLY A 32 -2.43 17.01 22.39
CA GLY A 32 -3.21 16.31 23.41
C GLY A 32 -4.38 15.48 22.88
N GLN A 33 -4.57 15.35 21.56
CA GLN A 33 -5.55 14.41 21.01
C GLN A 33 -5.16 12.97 21.34
N ARG A 34 -6.16 12.11 21.58
CA ARG A 34 -5.97 10.73 22.00
C ARG A 34 -6.77 9.79 21.13
N ILE A 35 -6.09 8.79 20.57
CA ILE A 35 -6.67 7.72 19.75
C ILE A 35 -6.42 6.40 20.45
N ILE A 36 -7.43 5.54 20.53
CA ILE A 36 -7.31 4.17 21.04
C ILE A 36 -7.71 3.23 19.90
N GLY A 37 -6.87 2.25 19.59
CA GLY A 37 -7.10 1.34 18.47
C GLY A 37 -6.35 0.01 18.60
N ARG A 38 -6.59 -0.89 17.66
CA ARG A 38 -5.83 -2.15 17.53
C ARG A 38 -5.04 -2.12 16.24
N ARG A 39 -3.89 -2.79 16.22
CA ARG A 39 -3.17 -3.02 14.97
C ARG A 39 -3.92 -4.11 14.20
N VAL A 40 -4.22 -3.82 12.95
CA VAL A 40 -4.93 -4.73 12.04
C VAL A 40 -4.05 -5.04 10.85
N PRO A 41 -4.13 -6.25 10.28
CA PRO A 41 -3.40 -6.57 9.06
C PRO A 41 -3.93 -5.74 7.88
N PRO A 42 -3.10 -5.43 6.87
CA PRO A 42 -3.53 -4.66 5.69
C PRO A 42 -4.73 -5.27 4.95
N THR A 43 -4.85 -6.61 4.97
CA THR A 43 -5.97 -7.33 4.37
C THR A 43 -7.29 -7.02 5.05
N TRP A 44 -7.31 -6.86 6.38
CA TRP A 44 -8.51 -6.45 7.11
C TRP A 44 -8.91 -5.03 6.75
N VAL A 45 -7.94 -4.11 6.66
CA VAL A 45 -8.19 -2.71 6.27
C VAL A 45 -8.85 -2.63 4.90
N ALA A 46 -8.34 -3.38 3.92
CA ALA A 46 -8.91 -3.44 2.57
C ALA A 46 -10.37 -3.91 2.57
N THR A 47 -10.71 -4.94 3.37
CA THR A 47 -12.09 -5.44 3.49
C THR A 47 -13.01 -4.44 4.19
N THR A 48 -12.56 -3.82 5.28
CA THR A 48 -13.38 -2.88 6.05
C THR A 48 -13.63 -1.57 5.32
N LEU A 49 -12.67 -1.10 4.53
CA LEU A 49 -12.81 0.13 3.74
C LEU A 49 -13.44 -0.11 2.35
N ALA A 50 -13.77 -1.35 1.99
CA ALA A 50 -14.37 -1.65 0.69
C ALA A 50 -15.72 -0.93 0.49
N ASP A 51 -16.51 -0.80 1.56
CA ASP A 51 -17.84 -0.20 1.53
C ASP A 51 -17.84 1.32 1.74
N ASP A 52 -16.77 1.88 2.32
CA ASP A 52 -16.60 3.32 2.58
C ASP A 52 -15.26 3.81 2.02
N ALA A 53 -15.07 3.55 0.72
CA ALA A 53 -13.88 4.01 0.02
C ALA A 53 -13.80 5.54 0.08
N LEU A 54 -12.64 6.05 0.50
CA LEU A 54 -12.38 7.49 0.60
C LEU A 54 -12.68 8.17 -0.74
N LYS A 55 -13.67 9.07 -0.75
CA LYS A 55 -14.00 9.87 -1.94
C LYS A 55 -12.93 10.93 -2.13
N LEU A 56 -11.93 10.60 -2.94
CA LEU A 56 -10.87 11.53 -3.31
C LEU A 56 -11.35 12.44 -4.46
N THR A 57 -11.12 13.74 -4.30
CA THR A 57 -11.22 14.70 -5.40
C THR A 57 -10.04 14.53 -6.36
N ALA A 58 -10.19 14.96 -7.62
CA ALA A 58 -9.10 14.92 -8.59
C ALA A 58 -7.85 15.69 -8.11
N ALA A 59 -8.04 16.81 -7.42
CA ALA A 59 -6.94 17.59 -6.84
C ALA A 59 -6.18 16.82 -5.75
N GLN A 60 -6.89 16.08 -4.90
CA GLN A 60 -6.28 15.23 -3.88
C GLN A 60 -5.50 14.06 -4.51
N VAL A 61 -6.08 13.42 -5.54
CA VAL A 61 -5.36 12.36 -6.30
C VAL A 61 -4.08 12.91 -6.89
N HIS A 62 -4.14 14.06 -7.57
CA HIS A 62 -2.98 14.71 -8.17
C HIS A 62 -1.89 15.02 -7.13
N ALA A 63 -2.26 15.57 -5.98
CA ALA A 63 -1.32 15.87 -4.90
C ALA A 63 -0.69 14.59 -4.32
N LEU A 64 -1.48 13.53 -4.10
CA LEU A 64 -0.99 12.25 -3.60
C LEU A 64 0.00 11.59 -4.55
N THR A 65 -0.30 11.59 -5.86
CA THR A 65 0.62 11.07 -6.87
C THR A 65 1.93 11.87 -6.87
N LEU A 66 1.87 13.20 -6.82
CA LEU A 66 3.08 14.04 -6.80
C LEU A 66 3.91 13.92 -5.52
N ASP A 67 3.31 13.66 -4.35
CA ASP A 67 4.06 13.39 -3.12
C ASP A 67 4.95 12.13 -3.28
N GLY A 68 4.57 11.22 -4.19
CA GLY A 68 5.40 10.08 -4.61
C GLY A 68 5.48 8.95 -3.58
N LYS A 69 4.71 9.05 -2.48
CA LYS A 69 4.62 8.02 -1.44
C LYS A 69 3.57 6.95 -1.72
N THR A 70 2.77 7.13 -2.77
CA THR A 70 1.62 6.26 -3.06
C THR A 70 1.44 6.10 -4.57
N VAL A 71 1.23 4.85 -5.00
CA VAL A 71 0.71 4.54 -6.33
C VAL A 71 -0.82 4.58 -6.25
N VAL A 72 -1.44 5.39 -7.09
CA VAL A 72 -2.90 5.51 -7.12
C VAL A 72 -3.42 4.50 -8.13
N ARG A 73 -4.19 3.52 -7.66
CA ARG A 73 -4.80 2.52 -8.51
C ARG A 73 -6.19 2.96 -8.94
N LEU A 74 -6.41 2.94 -10.25
CA LEU A 74 -7.66 3.26 -10.91
C LEU A 74 -8.44 1.99 -11.23
N SER A 75 -9.61 2.14 -11.84
CA SER A 75 -10.38 1.02 -12.39
C SER A 75 -9.58 0.25 -13.44
N GLU A 76 -9.99 -0.99 -13.71
CA GLU A 76 -9.41 -1.82 -14.77
C GLU A 76 -7.91 -2.14 -14.60
N GLY A 77 -7.39 -2.00 -13.37
CA GLY A 77 -5.99 -2.30 -13.06
C GLY A 77 -5.00 -1.23 -13.51
N MET A 78 -5.48 -0.07 -13.96
CA MET A 78 -4.62 1.06 -14.30
C MET A 78 -4.00 1.70 -13.06
N GLU A 79 -2.79 2.24 -13.20
CA GLU A 79 -2.06 2.85 -12.09
C GLU A 79 -1.48 4.20 -12.50
N LEU A 80 -1.60 5.18 -11.61
CA LEU A 80 -0.92 6.47 -11.68
C LEU A 80 0.26 6.45 -10.69
N HIS A 81 1.45 6.72 -11.20
CA HIS A 81 2.66 6.85 -10.41
C HIS A 81 3.43 8.10 -10.81
N ARG A 82 4.22 8.61 -9.88
CA ARG A 82 5.18 9.68 -10.18
C ARG A 82 6.47 9.07 -10.71
N SER A 83 6.97 9.64 -11.80
CA SER A 83 8.31 9.38 -12.31
C SER A 83 9.13 10.67 -12.31
N ARG A 84 10.42 10.53 -12.60
CA ARG A 84 11.30 11.67 -12.88
C ARG A 84 12.06 11.42 -14.15
N VAL A 85 12.08 12.42 -15.02
CA VAL A 85 12.83 12.41 -16.29
C VAL A 85 13.68 13.65 -16.31
N MET A 86 15.01 13.48 -16.38
CA MET A 86 15.96 14.60 -16.29
C MET A 86 15.72 15.53 -15.09
N GLY A 87 15.34 14.95 -13.93
CA GLY A 87 15.08 15.69 -12.69
C GLY A 87 13.71 16.38 -12.60
N VAL A 88 12.90 16.33 -13.65
CA VAL A 88 11.55 16.91 -13.69
C VAL A 88 10.52 15.84 -13.31
N ASN A 89 9.59 16.18 -12.42
CA ASN A 89 8.50 15.28 -12.02
C ASN A 89 7.51 15.10 -13.17
N ARG A 90 7.10 13.85 -13.38
CA ARG A 90 6.03 13.50 -14.30
C ARG A 90 5.04 12.58 -13.60
N ILE A 91 3.81 12.57 -14.10
CA ILE A 91 2.79 11.60 -13.72
C ILE A 91 2.63 10.66 -14.91
N GLU A 92 2.80 9.38 -14.67
CA GLU A 92 2.70 8.34 -15.67
C GLU A 92 1.49 7.46 -15.37
N LEU A 93 0.81 7.04 -16.44
CA LEU A 93 -0.25 6.05 -16.40
C LEU A 93 0.30 4.73 -16.94
N SER A 94 0.09 3.65 -16.18
CA SER A 94 0.49 2.29 -16.55
C SER A 94 -0.67 1.30 -16.35
N GLY A 95 -0.49 0.06 -16.79
CA GLY A 95 -1.49 -1.00 -16.63
C GLY A 95 -2.71 -0.88 -17.56
N PHE A 96 -2.72 0.06 -18.50
CA PHE A 96 -3.77 0.18 -19.51
C PHE A 96 -3.61 -0.89 -20.60
N THR A 97 -4.71 -1.27 -21.23
CA THR A 97 -4.71 -2.20 -22.37
C THR A 97 -4.39 -1.48 -23.67
N GLU A 98 -3.83 -2.18 -24.66
CA GLU A 98 -3.57 -1.57 -25.99
C GLU A 98 -4.82 -0.95 -26.62
N ALA A 99 -5.99 -1.55 -26.40
CA ALA A 99 -7.27 -1.02 -26.88
C ALA A 99 -7.64 0.36 -26.28
N ALA A 100 -7.14 0.68 -25.07
CA ALA A 100 -7.41 1.96 -24.42
C ALA A 100 -6.56 3.12 -24.96
N LYS A 101 -5.50 2.82 -25.73
CA LYS A 101 -4.49 3.80 -26.17
C LYS A 101 -5.07 4.96 -26.98
N ASP A 102 -5.97 4.67 -27.91
CA ASP A 102 -6.57 5.70 -28.76
C ASP A 102 -7.48 6.63 -27.96
N ARG A 103 -8.23 6.08 -27.00
CA ARG A 103 -9.03 6.86 -26.04
C ARG A 103 -8.14 7.74 -25.16
N LEU A 104 -7.07 7.18 -24.59
CA LEU A 104 -6.14 7.94 -23.75
C LEU A 104 -5.49 9.09 -24.51
N LYS A 105 -5.13 8.90 -25.78
CA LYS A 105 -4.64 10.00 -26.63
C LYS A 105 -5.71 11.07 -26.87
N ALA A 106 -6.96 10.68 -27.10
CA ALA A 106 -8.08 11.61 -27.23
C ALA A 106 -8.32 12.41 -25.93
N ASP A 107 -8.06 11.79 -24.77
CA ASP A 107 -8.12 12.42 -23.45
C ASP A 107 -6.89 13.31 -23.15
N GLY A 108 -5.90 13.35 -24.06
CA GLY A 108 -4.73 14.23 -23.96
C GLY A 108 -3.46 13.58 -23.41
N PHE A 109 -3.44 12.25 -23.22
CA PHE A 109 -2.20 11.56 -22.86
C PHE A 109 -1.21 11.55 -24.02
N ILE A 110 0.06 11.76 -23.69
CA ILE A 110 1.17 11.68 -24.64
C ILE A 110 1.99 10.43 -24.38
N SER A 111 2.48 9.82 -25.47
CA SER A 111 3.47 8.76 -25.41
C SER A 111 4.84 9.33 -25.74
N GLU A 112 5.81 9.12 -24.87
CA GLU A 112 7.20 9.54 -25.07
C GLU A 112 8.10 8.33 -24.84
N ILE A 113 9.08 8.14 -25.73
CA ILE A 113 10.16 7.18 -25.52
C ILE A 113 11.32 7.93 -24.89
N ILE A 114 11.71 7.53 -23.70
CA ILE A 114 12.85 8.10 -22.99
C ILE A 114 14.05 7.19 -23.29
N SER A 115 15.02 7.73 -24.03
CA SER A 115 16.29 7.06 -24.37
C SER A 115 17.45 7.56 -23.50
#